data_AF-A0A0H4WNA1-F1
#
_entry.id   AF-A0A0H4WNA1-F1
#
_cell.length_a   1.000
_cell.length_b   1.000
_cell.length_c   1.000
_cell.angle_alpha   90.00
_cell.angle_beta   90.00
_cell.angle_gamma   90.00
#
_symmetry.space_group_name_H-M   'P 1'
#
loop_
_entity.id
_entity.type
_entity.pdbx_description
1 polymer ?
#
loop_
_entity_poly.entity_id
_entity_poly.type
_entity_poly.pdbx_seq_one_letter_code
_entity_poly.pdbx_strand_id
1 'polypeptide(L)'
;MNGNAQQGFGYRARRTFTRLLVFTLILGLGGVVVFLLSQLNARTFTLALQDGQLVVMKGRNAPMGALPYRTGDPRLADAYAPIAIEGQDVSTLLTRKFTDRDELDQALFPVLESLARPRIASDEPARVDQGLYYLRRAEKLSGITEEQRLTLQKHMVDVAYYQARQKLEDARRLVSEALTQLKLAAESQSRNARSANQMLTAVSPPARDLEEALRRAVHSLSGPQAAPRQPTPAEPQQAAPAAPQPAPEAPTPQPETTGKALDEPAQGTTGTDAGGVIQPPPSGAF
;
A
#
# COMPACT_ATOMS: atom_id res chain seq x y z
N MET A 1 -21.02 87.67 -23.35
CA MET A 1 -21.80 86.97 -24.39
C MET A 1 -21.08 85.65 -24.66
N ASN A 2 -21.41 84.61 -23.92
CA ASN A 2 -22.45 83.59 -24.20
C ASN A 2 -21.99 82.56 -25.23
N GLY A 3 -21.72 81.34 -24.76
CA GLY A 3 -21.48 80.18 -25.59
C GLY A 3 -21.05 78.92 -24.85
N ASN A 4 -21.45 78.72 -23.58
CA ASN A 4 -21.29 77.40 -22.95
C ASN A 4 -22.27 76.44 -23.63
N ALA A 5 -21.80 75.80 -24.71
CA ALA A 5 -22.53 74.78 -25.43
C ALA A 5 -22.97 73.72 -24.44
N GLN A 6 -24.29 73.65 -24.25
CA GLN A 6 -24.97 72.65 -23.45
C GLN A 6 -24.46 71.27 -23.90
N GLN A 7 -23.60 70.66 -23.08
CA GLN A 7 -23.28 69.24 -23.21
C GLN A 7 -24.57 68.46 -22.97
N GLY A 8 -25.27 68.17 -24.07
CA GLY A 8 -26.62 67.64 -24.06
C GLY A 8 -26.75 66.43 -23.15
N PHE A 9 -27.78 66.49 -22.30
CA PHE A 9 -28.21 65.41 -21.39
C PHE A 9 -28.17 64.02 -22.06
N GLY A 10 -28.47 63.96 -23.37
CA GLY A 10 -28.41 62.74 -24.18
C GLY A 10 -27.03 62.09 -24.35
N TYR A 11 -25.93 62.86 -24.39
CA TYR A 11 -24.58 62.26 -24.51
C TYR A 11 -24.13 61.62 -23.19
N ARG A 12 -24.48 62.25 -22.05
CA ARG A 12 -24.23 61.69 -20.72
C ARG A 12 -25.10 60.45 -20.49
N ALA A 13 -26.39 60.51 -20.81
CA ALA A 13 -27.33 59.38 -20.70
C ALA A 13 -26.94 58.18 -21.57
N ARG A 14 -26.50 58.41 -22.82
CA ARG A 14 -26.01 57.34 -23.70
C ARG A 14 -24.77 56.66 -23.12
N ARG A 15 -23.83 57.43 -22.54
CA ARG A 15 -22.62 56.88 -21.90
C ARG A 15 -22.94 56.04 -20.66
N THR A 16 -23.88 56.48 -19.81
CA THR A 16 -24.32 55.68 -18.65
C THR A 16 -25.06 54.42 -19.07
N PHE A 17 -25.92 54.49 -20.09
CA PHE A 17 -26.61 53.31 -20.63
C PHE A 17 -25.62 52.30 -21.21
N THR A 18 -24.65 52.74 -22.03
CA THR A 18 -23.61 51.85 -22.55
C THR A 18 -22.77 51.23 -21.42
N ARG A 19 -22.41 52.01 -20.39
CA ARG A 19 -21.70 51.48 -19.22
C ARG A 19 -22.53 50.46 -18.44
N LEU A 20 -23.82 50.70 -18.26
CA LEU A 20 -24.73 49.79 -17.57
C LEU A 20 -24.90 48.51 -18.39
N LEU A 21 -25.08 48.61 -19.71
CA LEU A 21 -25.19 47.46 -20.60
C LEU A 21 -23.90 46.61 -20.59
N VAL A 22 -22.72 47.25 -20.66
CA VAL A 22 -21.43 46.56 -20.54
C VAL A 22 -21.28 45.92 -19.16
N PHE A 23 -21.66 46.62 -18.08
CA PHE A 23 -21.61 46.10 -16.73
C PHE A 23 -22.53 44.88 -16.54
N THR A 24 -23.77 44.95 -17.02
CA THR A 24 -24.71 43.82 -17.02
C THR A 24 -24.21 42.66 -17.87
N LEU A 25 -23.57 42.95 -19.02
CA LEU A 25 -22.95 41.92 -19.85
C LEU A 25 -21.79 41.22 -19.10
N ILE A 26 -20.91 41.98 -18.44
CA ILE A 26 -19.82 41.44 -17.62
C ILE A 26 -20.37 40.61 -16.46
N LEU A 27 -21.41 41.09 -15.76
CA LEU A 27 -22.09 40.35 -14.70
C LEU A 27 -22.74 39.07 -15.21
N GLY A 28 -23.41 39.12 -16.37
CA GLY A 28 -24.00 37.96 -17.02
C GLY A 28 -22.93 36.91 -17.37
N LEU A 29 -21.82 37.35 -17.98
CA LEU A 29 -20.70 36.47 -18.31
C LEU A 29 -20.06 35.88 -17.04
N GLY A 30 -19.83 36.70 -16.02
CA GLY A 30 -19.30 36.26 -14.72
C GLY A 30 -20.20 35.24 -14.04
N GLY A 31 -21.52 35.47 -14.06
CA GLY A 31 -22.51 34.52 -13.54
C GLY A 31 -22.49 33.19 -14.27
N VAL A 32 -22.41 33.21 -15.61
CA VAL A 32 -22.28 31.98 -16.43
C VAL A 32 -21.00 31.22 -16.07
N VAL A 33 -19.86 31.90 -15.96
CA VAL A 33 -18.58 31.27 -15.59
C VAL A 33 -18.66 30.61 -14.22
N VAL A 34 -19.20 31.30 -13.21
CA VAL A 34 -19.40 30.75 -11.85
C VAL A 34 -20.34 29.55 -11.88
N PHE A 35 -21.40 29.60 -12.69
CA PHE A 35 -22.34 28.50 -12.86
C PHE A 35 -21.67 27.26 -13.51
N LEU A 36 -20.85 27.44 -14.54
CA LEU A 36 -20.10 26.35 -15.17
C LEU A 36 -19.07 25.73 -14.20
N LEU A 37 -18.32 26.57 -13.47
CA LEU A 37 -17.40 26.12 -12.41
C LEU A 37 -18.13 25.32 -11.32
N SER A 38 -19.33 25.78 -10.94
CA SER A 38 -20.19 25.09 -9.99
C SER A 38 -20.62 23.71 -10.50
N GLN A 39 -21.00 23.60 -11.78
CA GLN A 39 -21.37 22.31 -12.38
C GLN A 39 -20.18 21.35 -12.45
N LEU A 40 -18.99 21.86 -12.78
CA LEU A 40 -17.77 21.05 -12.81
C LEU A 40 -17.47 20.51 -11.41
N ASN A 41 -17.51 21.38 -10.39
CA ASN A 41 -17.33 20.99 -9.00
C ASN A 41 -18.34 19.91 -8.57
N ALA A 42 -19.61 20.04 -8.96
CA ALA A 42 -20.66 19.07 -8.61
C ALA A 42 -20.44 17.65 -9.15
N ARG A 43 -19.57 17.48 -10.16
CA ARG A 43 -19.23 16.17 -10.74
C ARG A 43 -17.99 15.56 -10.12
N THR A 44 -17.14 16.37 -9.47
CA THR A 44 -15.88 15.89 -8.92
C THR A 44 -16.01 15.33 -7.51
N PHE A 45 -15.18 14.34 -7.21
CA PHE A 45 -14.91 13.84 -5.87
C PHE A 45 -13.56 14.37 -5.39
N THR A 46 -13.46 14.59 -4.08
CA THR A 46 -12.24 15.03 -3.39
C THR A 46 -12.10 14.22 -2.12
N LEU A 47 -10.88 14.18 -1.57
CA LEU A 47 -10.62 13.53 -0.30
C LEU A 47 -10.25 14.59 0.72
N ALA A 48 -10.78 14.47 1.93
CA ALA A 48 -10.48 15.36 3.04
C ALA A 48 -10.05 14.54 4.26
N LEU A 49 -9.10 15.08 5.02
CA LEU A 49 -8.72 14.54 6.32
C LEU A 49 -9.57 15.21 7.39
N GLN A 50 -10.43 14.45 8.07
CA GLN A 50 -11.25 14.92 9.19
C GLN A 50 -11.00 13.99 10.37
N ASP A 51 -10.58 14.53 11.52
CA ASP A 51 -10.34 13.75 12.75
C ASP A 51 -9.39 12.53 12.56
N GLY A 52 -8.38 12.66 11.70
CA GLY A 52 -7.45 11.57 11.37
C GLY A 52 -8.04 10.47 10.47
N GLN A 53 -9.21 10.73 9.88
CA GLN A 53 -9.89 9.84 8.96
C GLN A 53 -9.96 10.44 7.55
N LEU A 54 -9.72 9.61 6.54
CA LEU A 54 -9.93 9.96 5.14
C LEU A 54 -11.43 9.88 4.85
N VAL A 55 -12.02 11.02 4.53
CA VAL A 55 -13.43 11.14 4.19
C VAL A 55 -13.55 11.50 2.71
N VAL A 56 -14.34 10.72 1.98
CA VAL A 56 -14.70 11.02 0.60
C VAL A 56 -15.69 12.17 0.60
N MET A 57 -15.36 13.23 -0.15
CA MET A 57 -16.17 14.43 -0.29
C MET A 57 -16.69 14.50 -1.73
N LYS A 58 -18.00 14.69 -1.88
CA LYS A 58 -18.62 14.94 -3.18
C LYS A 58 -18.92 16.41 -3.35
N GLY A 59 -18.43 16.99 -4.44
CA GLY A 59 -18.74 18.38 -4.77
C GLY A 59 -20.22 18.59 -5.02
N ARG A 60 -20.69 19.79 -4.73
CA ARG A 60 -22.06 20.25 -4.98
C ARG A 60 -22.04 21.59 -5.70
N ASN A 61 -23.18 21.94 -6.27
CA ASN A 61 -23.35 23.28 -6.83
C ASN A 61 -23.20 24.34 -5.73
N ALA A 62 -22.70 25.51 -6.11
CA ALA A 62 -22.64 26.67 -5.24
C ALA A 62 -24.03 26.98 -4.63
N PRO A 63 -24.09 27.46 -3.37
CA PRO A 63 -22.97 27.92 -2.53
C PRO A 63 -22.35 26.83 -1.63
N MET A 64 -22.88 25.59 -1.64
CA MET A 64 -22.59 24.60 -0.60
C MET A 64 -21.21 23.93 -0.69
N GLY A 65 -20.45 24.12 -1.78
CA GLY A 65 -19.07 23.61 -1.91
C GLY A 65 -19.00 22.08 -2.06
N ALA A 66 -18.67 21.35 -0.99
CA ALA A 66 -18.56 19.89 -0.98
C ALA A 66 -19.05 19.31 0.35
N LEU A 67 -19.61 18.10 0.31
CA LEU A 67 -20.11 17.40 1.50
C LEU A 67 -19.59 15.96 1.57
N PRO A 68 -19.52 15.35 2.77
CA PRO A 68 -19.19 13.94 2.92
C PRO A 68 -20.10 13.09 2.04
N TYR A 69 -19.48 12.25 1.21
CA TYR A 69 -20.18 11.39 0.28
C TYR A 69 -20.89 10.29 1.05
N ARG A 70 -22.22 10.38 1.12
CA ARG A 70 -23.10 9.36 1.69
C ARG A 70 -23.97 8.82 0.57
N THR A 71 -23.71 7.58 0.18
CA THR A 71 -24.54 6.85 -0.78
C THR A 71 -25.75 6.25 -0.07
N GLY A 72 -26.89 6.19 -0.77
CA GLY A 72 -28.10 5.53 -0.27
C GLY A 72 -28.04 4.01 -0.37
N ASP A 73 -27.06 3.45 -1.09
CA ASP A 73 -26.85 2.00 -1.19
C ASP A 73 -26.00 1.50 0.00
N PRO A 74 -26.53 0.59 0.85
CA PRO A 74 -25.80 0.03 1.98
C PRO A 74 -24.47 -0.64 1.59
N ARG A 75 -24.36 -1.22 0.39
CA ARG A 75 -23.14 -1.91 -0.04
C ARG A 75 -22.02 -0.92 -0.31
N LEU A 76 -22.33 0.18 -0.98
CA LEU A 76 -21.37 1.25 -1.29
C LEU A 76 -21.10 2.13 -0.06
N ALA A 77 -22.03 2.21 0.90
CA ALA A 77 -21.86 3.03 2.10
C ALA A 77 -20.64 2.59 2.92
N ASP A 78 -20.43 1.28 3.06
CA ASP A 78 -19.26 0.74 3.75
C ASP A 78 -17.96 0.95 2.93
N ALA A 79 -18.04 0.87 1.59
CA ALA A 79 -16.90 1.11 0.71
C ALA A 79 -16.32 2.52 0.84
N TYR A 80 -17.16 3.53 1.09
CA TYR A 80 -16.78 4.95 1.21
C TYR A 80 -16.89 5.52 2.63
N ALA A 81 -17.03 4.66 3.64
CA ALA A 81 -17.00 5.09 5.04
C ALA A 81 -15.70 5.84 5.38
N PRO A 82 -15.61 6.59 6.49
CA PRO A 82 -14.33 7.17 6.89
C PRO A 82 -13.23 6.09 7.04
N ILE A 83 -12.01 6.35 6.57
CA ILE A 83 -10.87 5.43 6.68
C ILE A 83 -9.89 5.99 7.71
N ALA A 84 -9.64 5.30 8.81
CA ALA A 84 -8.57 5.69 9.73
C ALA A 84 -7.20 5.48 9.07
N ILE A 85 -6.42 6.56 8.91
CA ILE A 85 -5.20 6.51 8.08
C ILE A 85 -3.94 6.16 8.87
N GLU A 86 -4.02 6.14 10.21
CA GLU A 86 -3.00 5.63 11.14
C GLU A 86 -1.54 5.93 10.74
N GLY A 87 -1.25 7.19 10.38
CA GLY A 87 0.10 7.65 10.05
C GLY A 87 0.57 7.37 8.62
N GLN A 88 -0.29 6.91 7.71
CA GLN A 88 0.05 6.88 6.29
C GLN A 88 0.02 8.26 5.65
N ASP A 89 0.91 8.44 4.69
CA ASP A 89 0.93 9.63 3.84
C ASP A 89 -0.13 9.52 2.73
N VAL A 90 -1.17 10.35 2.85
CA VAL A 90 -2.24 10.51 1.84
C VAL A 90 -2.20 11.90 1.21
N SER A 91 -1.12 12.66 1.39
CA SER A 91 -1.04 14.07 0.97
C SER A 91 -1.32 14.26 -0.52
N THR A 92 -0.85 13.32 -1.35
CA THR A 92 -1.08 13.32 -2.79
C THR A 92 -2.57 13.20 -3.14
N LEU A 93 -3.30 12.37 -2.40
CA LEU A 93 -4.73 12.13 -2.59
C LEU A 93 -5.60 13.32 -2.17
N LEU A 94 -5.17 14.07 -1.15
CA LEU A 94 -5.89 15.26 -0.65
C LEU A 94 -5.85 16.43 -1.65
N THR A 95 -4.80 16.51 -2.47
CA THR A 95 -4.65 17.57 -3.50
C THR A 95 -5.32 17.23 -4.82
N ARG A 96 -5.66 15.95 -5.04
CA ARG A 96 -6.24 15.46 -6.29
C ARG A 96 -7.76 15.60 -6.30
N LYS A 97 -8.29 15.98 -7.47
CA LYS A 97 -9.72 15.91 -7.78
C LYS A 97 -9.95 14.71 -8.69
N PHE A 98 -10.98 13.93 -8.39
CA PHE A 98 -11.38 12.78 -9.16
C PHE A 98 -12.63 13.12 -9.95
N THR A 99 -12.62 12.83 -11.24
CA THR A 99 -13.70 13.25 -12.15
C THR A 99 -14.85 12.25 -12.19
N ASP A 100 -14.56 10.99 -11.90
CA ASP A 100 -15.53 9.92 -11.78
C ASP A 100 -15.26 9.07 -10.53
N ARG A 101 -16.11 8.06 -10.35
CA ARG A 101 -16.01 7.14 -9.21
C ARG A 101 -14.90 6.11 -9.41
N ASP A 102 -14.62 5.73 -10.65
CA ASP A 102 -13.68 4.65 -10.92
C ASP A 102 -12.24 5.11 -10.70
N GLU A 103 -11.91 6.35 -11.08
CA GLU A 103 -10.65 7.02 -10.77
C GLU A 103 -10.43 7.14 -9.26
N LEU A 104 -11.51 7.42 -8.51
CA LEU A 104 -11.47 7.45 -7.04
C LEU A 104 -11.21 6.05 -6.47
N ASP A 105 -11.94 5.03 -6.94
CA ASP A 105 -11.80 3.64 -6.49
C ASP A 105 -10.37 3.13 -6.71
N GLN A 106 -9.80 3.40 -7.88
CA GLN A 106 -8.41 3.05 -8.22
C GLN A 106 -7.38 3.72 -7.31
N ALA A 107 -7.65 4.95 -6.87
CA ALA A 107 -6.77 5.70 -5.98
C ALA A 107 -6.94 5.29 -4.50
N LEU A 108 -8.12 4.84 -4.10
CA LEU A 108 -8.40 4.34 -2.75
C LEU A 108 -7.84 2.93 -2.52
N PHE A 109 -7.79 2.10 -3.56
CA PHE A 109 -7.32 0.71 -3.44
C PHE A 109 -5.93 0.58 -2.80
N PRO A 110 -4.87 1.29 -3.25
CA PRO A 110 -3.54 1.19 -2.65
C PRO A 110 -3.50 1.60 -1.16
N VAL A 111 -4.36 2.55 -0.75
CA VAL A 111 -4.48 2.96 0.65
C VAL A 111 -5.07 1.82 1.49
N LEU A 112 -6.16 1.22 1.04
CA LEU A 112 -6.78 0.09 1.73
C LEU A 112 -5.83 -1.12 1.78
N GLU A 113 -5.12 -1.41 0.69
CA GLU A 113 -4.14 -2.49 0.64
C GLU A 113 -3.01 -2.28 1.65
N SER A 114 -2.44 -1.08 1.68
CA SER A 114 -1.31 -0.76 2.57
C SER A 114 -1.72 -0.72 4.05
N LEU A 115 -2.98 -0.43 4.37
CA LEU A 115 -3.53 -0.62 5.71
C LEU A 115 -3.78 -2.11 6.02
N ALA A 116 -4.25 -2.89 5.06
CA ALA A 116 -4.60 -4.30 5.28
C ALA A 116 -3.36 -5.19 5.49
N ARG A 117 -2.34 -5.06 4.64
CA ARG A 117 -1.17 -5.97 4.59
C ARG A 117 -0.46 -6.17 5.95
N PRO A 118 -0.04 -5.13 6.68
CA PRO A 118 0.65 -5.33 7.97
C PRO A 118 -0.25 -5.94 9.04
N ARG A 119 -1.56 -5.72 8.95
CA ARG A 119 -2.55 -6.23 9.92
C ARG A 119 -2.85 -7.71 9.72
N ILE A 120 -2.90 -8.15 8.46
CA ILE A 120 -3.09 -9.57 8.09
C ILE A 120 -1.86 -10.40 8.46
N ALA A 121 -0.67 -9.82 8.34
CA ALA A 121 0.57 -10.47 8.73
C ALA A 121 0.80 -10.52 10.25
N SER A 122 -0.08 -9.92 11.05
CA SER A 122 0.02 -9.91 12.50
C SER A 122 -0.54 -11.19 13.10
N ASP A 123 0.07 -11.69 14.17
CA ASP A 123 -0.43 -12.85 14.93
C ASP A 123 -1.63 -12.53 15.86
N GLU A 124 -2.01 -11.24 15.97
CA GLU A 124 -3.10 -10.80 16.84
C GLU A 124 -4.45 -10.94 16.11
N PRO A 125 -5.41 -11.73 16.64
CA PRO A 125 -6.68 -11.99 15.96
C PRO A 125 -7.47 -10.70 15.69
N ALA A 126 -7.47 -9.76 16.65
CA ALA A 126 -8.16 -8.48 16.51
C ALA A 126 -7.57 -7.62 15.37
N ARG A 127 -6.25 -7.68 15.13
CA ARG A 127 -5.63 -6.95 14.01
C ARG A 127 -5.93 -7.62 12.68
N VAL A 128 -5.91 -8.95 12.62
CA VAL A 128 -6.27 -9.70 11.41
C VAL A 128 -7.70 -9.36 10.98
N ASP A 129 -8.63 -9.29 11.93
CA ASP A 129 -10.02 -8.90 11.66
C ASP A 129 -10.13 -7.48 11.07
N GLN A 130 -9.34 -6.53 11.57
CA GLN A 130 -9.24 -5.18 10.99
C GLN A 130 -8.65 -5.20 9.57
N GLY A 131 -7.61 -6.01 9.34
CA GLY A 131 -7.03 -6.18 8.00
C GLY A 131 -8.03 -6.74 7.00
N LEU A 132 -8.81 -7.74 7.41
CA LEU A 132 -9.92 -8.32 6.65
C LEU A 132 -11.03 -7.32 6.36
N TYR A 133 -11.33 -6.44 7.33
CA TYR A 133 -12.29 -5.37 7.13
C TYR A 133 -11.87 -4.48 5.96
N TYR A 134 -10.60 -4.05 5.90
CA TYR A 134 -10.10 -3.23 4.79
C TYR A 134 -10.10 -3.98 3.44
N LEU A 135 -9.77 -5.28 3.41
CA LEU A 135 -9.84 -6.07 2.18
C LEU A 135 -11.28 -6.23 1.66
N ARG A 136 -12.24 -6.56 2.54
CA ARG A 136 -13.66 -6.65 2.16
C ARG A 136 -14.21 -5.32 1.69
N ARG A 137 -13.65 -4.23 2.21
CA ARG A 137 -13.99 -2.89 1.76
C ARG A 137 -13.42 -2.60 0.37
N ALA A 138 -12.19 -3.01 0.10
CA ALA A 138 -11.57 -2.92 -1.22
C ALA A 138 -12.32 -3.76 -2.27
N GLU A 139 -12.86 -4.93 -1.89
CA GLU A 139 -13.70 -5.79 -2.76
C GLU A 139 -14.98 -5.09 -3.24
N LYS A 140 -15.50 -4.14 -2.46
CA LYS A 140 -16.71 -3.38 -2.80
C LYS A 140 -16.45 -2.24 -3.77
N LEU A 141 -15.19 -1.94 -4.07
CA LEU A 141 -14.81 -0.91 -5.04
C LEU A 141 -14.98 -1.47 -6.46
N SER A 142 -16.01 -1.02 -7.17
CA SER A 142 -16.34 -1.54 -8.50
C SER A 142 -15.39 -1.04 -9.59
N GLY A 143 -14.77 0.12 -9.39
CA GLY A 143 -13.94 0.79 -10.39
C GLY A 143 -12.47 0.39 -10.42
N ILE A 144 -12.06 -0.60 -9.63
CA ILE A 144 -10.66 -1.07 -9.57
C ILE A 144 -10.22 -1.73 -10.88
N THR A 145 -8.92 -1.62 -11.19
CA THR A 145 -8.34 -2.24 -12.39
C THR A 145 -8.24 -3.76 -12.24
N GLU A 146 -8.05 -4.48 -13.36
CA GLU A 146 -7.87 -5.94 -13.33
C GLU A 146 -6.63 -6.34 -12.52
N GLU A 147 -5.53 -5.58 -12.65
CA GLU A 147 -4.31 -5.80 -11.87
C GLU A 147 -4.55 -5.65 -10.35
N GLN A 148 -5.33 -4.64 -9.97
CA GLN A 148 -5.73 -4.43 -8.57
C GLN A 148 -6.63 -5.58 -8.08
N ARG A 149 -7.55 -6.07 -8.92
CA ARG A 149 -8.41 -7.22 -8.59
C ARG A 149 -7.61 -8.51 -8.38
N LEU A 150 -6.64 -8.78 -9.25
CA LEU A 150 -5.73 -9.92 -9.10
C LEU A 150 -4.91 -9.81 -7.81
N THR A 151 -4.44 -8.60 -7.48
CA THR A 151 -3.73 -8.33 -6.22
C THR A 151 -4.62 -8.56 -5.01
N LEU A 152 -5.87 -8.09 -5.03
CA LEU A 152 -6.86 -8.35 -3.99
C LEU A 152 -7.11 -9.86 -3.80
N GLN A 153 -7.34 -10.57 -4.91
CA GLN A 153 -7.57 -12.01 -4.88
C GLN A 153 -6.40 -12.76 -4.27
N LYS A 154 -5.17 -12.39 -4.63
CA LYS A 154 -3.95 -12.95 -4.03
C LYS A 154 -3.95 -12.77 -2.51
N HIS A 155 -4.19 -11.55 -2.02
CA HIS A 155 -4.24 -11.28 -0.57
C HIS A 155 -5.37 -12.07 0.12
N MET A 156 -6.53 -12.23 -0.52
CA MET A 156 -7.64 -13.02 0.04
C MET A 156 -7.28 -14.51 0.14
N VAL A 157 -6.57 -15.07 -0.85
CA VAL A 157 -6.10 -16.46 -0.82
C VAL A 157 -5.07 -16.64 0.29
N ASP A 158 -4.13 -15.70 0.42
CA ASP A 158 -3.13 -15.71 1.50
C ASP A 158 -3.81 -15.70 2.88
N VAL A 159 -4.81 -14.83 3.09
CA VAL A 159 -5.57 -14.79 4.34
C VAL A 159 -6.33 -16.10 4.58
N ALA A 160 -6.98 -16.64 3.56
CA ALA A 160 -7.71 -17.90 3.67
C ALA A 160 -6.79 -19.06 4.09
N TYR A 161 -5.56 -19.08 3.56
CA TYR A 161 -4.53 -20.02 3.97
C TYR A 161 -4.16 -19.88 5.46
N TYR A 162 -3.88 -18.65 5.93
CA TYR A 162 -3.56 -18.41 7.34
C TYR A 162 -4.72 -18.77 8.28
N GLN A 163 -5.95 -18.45 7.90
CA GLN A 163 -7.14 -18.82 8.68
C GLN A 163 -7.34 -20.33 8.74
N ALA A 164 -7.14 -21.03 7.63
CA ALA A 164 -7.23 -22.49 7.59
C ALA A 164 -6.18 -23.12 8.51
N ARG A 165 -4.94 -22.62 8.46
CA ARG A 165 -3.85 -23.05 9.35
C ARG A 165 -4.21 -22.82 10.82
N GLN A 166 -4.71 -21.64 11.17
CA GLN A 166 -5.12 -21.33 12.54
C GLN A 166 -6.23 -22.27 13.03
N LYS A 167 -7.26 -22.51 12.20
CA LYS A 167 -8.36 -23.45 12.54
C LYS A 167 -7.87 -24.88 12.75
N LEU A 168 -6.87 -25.33 11.99
CA LEU A 168 -6.28 -26.66 12.16
C LEU A 168 -5.51 -26.76 13.49
N GLU A 169 -4.79 -25.71 13.88
CA GLU A 169 -4.09 -25.64 15.17
C GLU A 169 -5.06 -25.61 16.35
N ASP A 170 -6.15 -24.85 16.24
CA ASP A 170 -7.20 -24.82 17.25
C ASP A 170 -7.93 -26.16 17.35
N ALA A 171 -8.25 -26.80 16.22
CA ALA A 171 -8.83 -28.14 16.20
C ALA A 171 -7.91 -29.16 16.89
N ARG A 172 -6.60 -29.09 16.65
CA ARG A 172 -5.62 -29.94 17.33
C ARG A 172 -5.67 -29.78 18.84
N ARG A 173 -5.69 -28.52 19.32
CA ARG A 173 -5.79 -28.21 20.76
C ARG A 173 -7.07 -28.78 21.36
N LEU A 174 -8.21 -28.55 20.70
CA LEU A 174 -9.52 -29.04 21.16
C LEU A 174 -9.58 -30.58 21.21
N VAL A 175 -9.01 -31.26 20.21
CA VAL A 175 -8.93 -32.73 20.19
C VAL A 175 -8.05 -33.24 21.34
N SER A 176 -6.89 -32.62 21.57
CA SER A 176 -6.01 -33.00 22.68
C SER A 176 -6.69 -32.82 24.04
N GLU A 177 -7.41 -31.72 24.24
CA GLU A 177 -8.18 -31.45 25.46
C GLU A 177 -9.31 -32.49 25.64
N ALA A 178 -10.08 -32.76 24.59
CA ALA A 178 -11.13 -33.77 24.62
C ALA A 178 -10.61 -35.17 24.98
N LEU A 179 -9.42 -35.55 24.47
CA LEU A 179 -8.77 -36.81 24.84
C LEU A 179 -8.37 -36.86 26.31
N THR A 180 -7.86 -35.75 26.87
CA THR A 180 -7.54 -35.68 28.31
C THR A 180 -8.80 -35.82 29.18
N GLN A 181 -9.91 -35.18 28.78
CA GLN A 181 -11.18 -35.29 29.47
C GLN A 181 -11.78 -36.69 29.37
N LEU A 182 -11.71 -37.34 28.18
CA LEU A 182 -12.13 -38.73 28.00
C LEU A 182 -11.30 -39.69 28.86
N LYS A 183 -9.98 -39.46 28.96
CA LYS A 183 -9.10 -40.26 29.83
C LYS A 183 -9.50 -40.14 31.30
N LEU A 184 -9.75 -38.92 31.77
CA LEU A 184 -10.26 -38.69 33.13
C LEU A 184 -11.60 -39.39 33.37
N ALA A 185 -12.53 -39.29 32.41
CA ALA A 185 -13.83 -39.94 32.49
C ALA A 185 -13.73 -41.47 32.48
N ALA A 186 -12.78 -42.04 31.72
CA ALA A 186 -12.50 -43.47 31.63
C ALA A 186 -11.88 -44.04 32.91
N GLU A 187 -11.06 -43.25 33.61
CA GLU A 187 -10.44 -43.59 34.90
C GLU A 187 -11.41 -43.39 36.08
N SER A 188 -12.45 -42.58 35.90
CA SER A 188 -13.50 -42.38 36.92
C SER A 188 -14.39 -43.62 37.11
N GLN A 189 -14.95 -43.81 38.30
CA GLN A 189 -15.98 -44.84 38.57
C GLN A 189 -17.39 -44.41 38.10
N SER A 190 -17.49 -43.52 37.11
CA SER A 190 -18.77 -43.01 36.63
C SER A 190 -19.48 -44.00 35.69
N ARG A 191 -20.80 -43.84 35.54
CA ARG A 191 -21.61 -44.57 34.54
C ARG A 191 -21.09 -44.45 33.10
N ASN A 192 -20.34 -43.38 32.80
CA ASN A 192 -19.83 -43.09 31.46
C ASN A 192 -18.43 -43.70 31.20
N ALA A 193 -17.78 -44.30 32.20
CA ALA A 193 -16.40 -44.78 32.09
C ALA A 193 -16.22 -45.86 31.01
N ARG A 194 -17.19 -46.77 30.86
CA ARG A 194 -17.14 -47.81 29.83
C ARG A 194 -17.25 -47.22 28.42
N SER A 195 -18.14 -46.25 28.22
CA SER A 195 -18.31 -45.55 26.93
C SER A 195 -17.08 -44.70 26.60
N ALA A 196 -16.51 -44.00 27.58
CA ALA A 196 -15.28 -43.23 27.42
C ALA A 196 -14.09 -44.11 27.01
N ASN A 197 -13.94 -45.30 27.61
CA ASN A 197 -12.89 -46.27 27.21
C ASN A 197 -13.07 -46.77 25.77
N GLN A 198 -14.30 -47.04 25.34
CA GLN A 198 -14.59 -47.41 23.96
C GLN A 198 -14.24 -46.28 22.98
N MET A 199 -14.64 -45.04 23.30
CA MET A 199 -14.30 -43.87 22.49
C MET A 199 -12.79 -43.61 22.43
N LEU A 200 -12.07 -43.74 23.55
CA LEU A 200 -10.62 -43.60 23.58
C LEU A 200 -9.93 -44.61 22.65
N THR A 201 -10.41 -45.86 22.64
CA THR A 201 -9.83 -46.91 21.80
C THR A 201 -10.03 -46.62 20.31
N ALA A 202 -11.19 -46.07 19.93
CA ALA A 202 -11.51 -45.74 18.54
C ALA A 202 -10.87 -44.42 18.05
N VAL A 203 -10.83 -43.38 18.90
CA VAL A 203 -10.46 -42.01 18.49
C VAL A 203 -8.99 -41.68 18.77
N SER A 204 -8.34 -42.34 19.74
CA SER A 204 -6.94 -42.00 20.07
C SER A 204 -5.93 -42.27 18.95
N PRO A 205 -6.00 -43.35 18.15
CA PRO A 205 -5.09 -43.52 17.02
C PRO A 205 -5.23 -42.42 15.95
N PRO A 206 -6.43 -42.17 15.37
CA PRO A 206 -6.54 -41.16 14.31
C PRO A 206 -6.26 -39.73 14.81
N ALA A 207 -6.50 -39.44 16.09
CA ALA A 207 -6.15 -38.14 16.67
C ALA A 207 -4.63 -37.93 16.76
N ARG A 208 -3.86 -38.97 17.10
CA ARG A 208 -2.38 -38.92 17.11
C ARG A 208 -1.82 -38.78 15.70
N ASP A 209 -2.38 -39.50 14.74
CA ASP A 209 -1.98 -39.39 13.33
C ASP A 209 -2.21 -37.97 12.79
N LEU A 210 -3.34 -37.35 13.16
CA LEU A 210 -3.64 -35.95 12.83
C LEU A 210 -2.63 -34.99 13.48
N GLU A 211 -2.34 -35.15 14.78
CA GLU A 211 -1.35 -34.32 15.48
C GLU A 211 0.04 -34.41 14.83
N GLU A 212 0.47 -35.61 14.44
CA GLU A 212 1.76 -35.82 13.78
C GLU A 212 1.76 -35.23 12.36
N ALA A 213 0.68 -35.41 11.60
CA ALA A 213 0.54 -34.82 10.27
C ALA A 213 0.59 -33.29 10.32
N LEU A 214 -0.10 -32.66 11.28
CA LEU A 214 -0.07 -31.21 11.47
C LEU A 214 1.32 -30.74 11.95
N ARG A 215 1.95 -31.45 12.89
CA ARG A 215 3.32 -31.14 13.32
C ARG A 215 4.27 -31.20 12.12
N ARG A 216 4.19 -32.24 11.30
CA ARG A 216 5.02 -32.38 10.09
C ARG A 216 4.77 -31.24 9.10
N ALA A 217 3.51 -30.94 8.81
CA ALA A 217 3.13 -29.86 7.90
C ALA A 217 3.65 -28.49 8.35
N VAL A 218 3.56 -28.17 9.65
CA VAL A 218 4.10 -26.92 10.18
C VAL A 218 5.62 -26.86 10.05
N HIS A 219 6.34 -27.96 10.33
CA HIS A 219 7.81 -27.98 10.24
C HIS A 219 8.31 -27.99 8.79
N SER A 220 7.60 -28.62 7.85
CA SER A 220 8.01 -28.69 6.45
C SER A 220 7.59 -27.48 5.61
N LEU A 221 6.51 -26.79 5.97
CA LEU A 221 5.92 -25.69 5.18
C LEU A 221 6.12 -24.29 5.79
N SER A 222 6.67 -24.17 7.02
CA SER A 222 6.93 -22.86 7.65
C SER A 222 8.36 -22.33 7.44
N GLY A 223 9.19 -23.00 6.64
CA GLY A 223 10.43 -22.40 6.19
C GLY A 223 10.10 -21.32 5.15
N PRO A 224 10.67 -20.09 5.21
CA PRO A 224 10.61 -19.19 4.07
C PRO A 224 11.13 -20.00 2.88
N GLN A 225 10.31 -20.12 1.84
CA GLN A 225 10.74 -20.72 0.59
C GLN A 225 11.85 -19.83 0.06
N ALA A 226 13.09 -20.18 0.43
CA ALA A 226 14.28 -19.63 -0.18
C ALA A 226 14.04 -19.81 -1.67
N ALA A 227 13.96 -18.69 -2.39
CA ALA A 227 13.88 -18.70 -3.83
C ALA A 227 14.85 -19.77 -4.34
N PRO A 228 14.47 -20.58 -5.34
CA PRO A 228 15.41 -21.53 -5.94
C PRO A 228 16.69 -20.75 -6.22
N ARG A 229 17.79 -21.13 -5.56
CA ARG A 229 19.10 -20.61 -5.91
C ARG A 229 19.25 -20.97 -7.38
N GLN A 230 19.09 -19.97 -8.26
CA GLN A 230 19.47 -20.12 -9.64
C GLN A 230 20.92 -20.62 -9.58
N PRO A 231 21.26 -21.72 -10.26
CA PRO A 231 22.66 -22.11 -10.38
C PRO A 231 23.38 -20.92 -10.98
N THR A 232 24.25 -20.31 -10.19
CA THR A 232 25.18 -19.28 -10.67
C THR A 232 25.81 -19.81 -11.95
N PRO A 233 25.68 -19.11 -13.09
CA PRO A 233 26.48 -19.43 -14.26
C PRO A 233 27.94 -19.47 -13.83
N ALA A 234 28.63 -20.57 -14.13
CA ALA A 234 30.04 -20.71 -13.84
C ALA A 234 30.79 -19.47 -14.33
N GLU A 235 31.39 -18.73 -13.40
CA GLU A 235 32.34 -17.68 -13.75
C GLU A 235 33.42 -18.30 -14.64
N PRO A 236 33.77 -17.66 -15.77
CA PRO A 236 34.92 -18.06 -16.56
C PRO A 236 36.15 -18.11 -15.67
N GLN A 237 36.80 -19.27 -15.61
CA GLN A 237 38.07 -19.48 -14.96
C GLN A 237 39.06 -18.39 -15.41
N GLN A 238 39.30 -17.43 -14.52
CA GLN A 238 40.41 -16.50 -14.64
C GLN A 238 41.70 -17.32 -14.61
N ALA A 239 42.44 -17.25 -15.71
CA ALA A 239 43.74 -17.89 -15.87
C ALA A 239 44.66 -17.49 -14.71
N ALA A 240 45.19 -18.50 -14.02
CA ALA A 240 46.17 -18.33 -12.96
C ALA A 240 47.43 -17.61 -13.47
N PRO A 241 47.94 -16.60 -12.74
CA PRO A 241 49.29 -16.09 -12.97
C PRO A 241 50.32 -17.16 -12.59
N ALA A 242 51.29 -17.37 -13.50
CA ALA A 242 52.38 -18.32 -13.34
C ALA A 242 53.21 -18.06 -12.07
N ALA A 243 53.49 -19.12 -11.32
CA ALA A 243 54.40 -19.12 -10.18
C ALA A 243 55.86 -18.96 -10.64
N PRO A 244 56.70 -18.15 -9.94
CA PRO A 244 58.15 -18.14 -10.15
C PRO A 244 58.83 -19.39 -9.56
N GLN A 245 59.78 -19.95 -10.30
CA GLN A 245 60.66 -21.07 -9.91
C GLN A 245 61.61 -20.70 -8.75
N PRO A 246 62.04 -21.67 -7.91
CA PRO A 246 62.96 -21.40 -6.80
C PRO A 246 64.45 -21.73 -7.06
N ALA A 247 65.29 -20.95 -6.34
CA ALA A 247 66.62 -21.24 -5.78
C ALA A 247 67.88 -20.94 -6.63
N PRO A 248 69.09 -20.72 -6.04
CA PRO A 248 69.48 -20.71 -4.62
C PRO A 248 70.41 -19.55 -4.16
N GLU A 249 70.79 -19.59 -2.88
CA GLU A 249 71.96 -19.00 -2.18
C GLU A 249 71.81 -17.70 -1.35
N ALA A 250 72.19 -17.87 -0.07
CA ALA A 250 72.36 -16.84 0.97
C ALA A 250 73.70 -16.10 0.79
N PRO A 251 73.90 -14.89 1.36
CA PRO A 251 74.24 -14.77 2.79
C PRO A 251 73.63 -13.54 3.51
N THR A 252 73.59 -13.63 4.85
CA THR A 252 73.40 -12.54 5.84
C THR A 252 74.57 -11.51 5.77
N PRO A 253 74.54 -10.26 6.32
CA PRO A 253 73.98 -9.84 7.62
C PRO A 253 73.31 -8.44 7.73
N GLN A 254 72.76 -8.14 8.91
CA GLN A 254 72.33 -6.86 9.54
C GLN A 254 73.39 -5.72 9.48
N PRO A 255 73.24 -4.48 10.06
CA PRO A 255 72.17 -3.84 10.87
C PRO A 255 71.90 -2.31 10.59
N GLU A 256 71.02 -1.68 11.39
CA GLU A 256 71.11 -0.30 11.97
C GLU A 256 71.03 0.94 11.02
N THR A 257 70.16 1.95 11.19
CA THR A 257 70.05 2.98 12.26
C THR A 257 68.84 3.88 11.91
N THR A 258 67.94 4.23 12.83
CA THR A 258 67.87 5.51 13.58
C THR A 258 67.61 6.79 12.76
N GLY A 259 66.52 7.50 13.09
CA GLY A 259 66.38 8.95 12.88
C GLY A 259 65.03 9.35 12.26
N LYS A 260 64.07 9.91 13.02
CA LYS A 260 63.93 11.35 13.35
C LYS A 260 63.44 12.15 12.11
N ALA A 261 62.13 12.39 11.96
CA ALA A 261 61.32 13.51 12.50
C ALA A 261 61.03 14.57 11.42
N LEU A 262 59.85 15.21 11.54
CA LEU A 262 59.38 16.43 10.85
C LEU A 262 59.10 16.23 9.34
N ASP A 263 58.19 16.91 8.66
CA ASP A 263 57.28 18.02 8.98
C ASP A 263 56.22 18.06 7.86
N GLU A 264 55.05 18.58 8.19
CA GLU A 264 54.14 19.46 7.42
C GLU A 264 53.89 19.36 5.87
N PRO A 265 52.75 19.95 5.41
CA PRO A 265 51.98 19.51 4.25
C PRO A 265 52.04 20.51 3.08
N ALA A 266 51.41 20.19 1.94
CA ALA A 266 50.77 21.17 1.05
C ALA A 266 50.09 20.51 -0.16
N GLN A 267 48.84 20.97 -0.41
CA GLN A 267 48.27 21.40 -1.70
C GLN A 267 48.18 20.35 -2.84
N GLY A 268 47.07 20.16 -3.56
CA GLY A 268 46.18 21.13 -4.19
C GLY A 268 46.08 20.79 -5.69
N THR A 269 45.06 21.33 -6.38
CA THR A 269 44.73 21.23 -7.84
C THR A 269 43.83 20.04 -8.22
N THR A 270 42.57 20.20 -8.66
CA THR A 270 41.90 20.92 -9.79
C THR A 270 42.04 20.22 -11.16
N GLY A 271 40.89 20.03 -11.83
CA GLY A 271 40.73 19.63 -13.24
C GLY A 271 39.54 18.67 -13.40
N THR A 272 38.32 19.06 -13.79
CA THR A 272 37.80 19.76 -15.00
C THR A 272 37.60 18.82 -16.20
N ASP A 273 36.37 18.88 -16.73
CA ASP A 273 35.89 18.49 -18.07
C ASP A 273 35.86 16.99 -18.43
N ALA A 274 34.95 16.47 -19.26
CA ALA A 274 33.81 16.97 -20.03
C ALA A 274 32.93 15.73 -20.32
N GLY A 275 31.61 15.83 -20.45
CA GLY A 275 30.97 16.01 -21.75
C GLY A 275 30.77 14.68 -22.50
N GLY A 276 29.54 14.13 -22.50
CA GLY A 276 29.20 12.94 -23.27
C GLY A 276 27.69 12.74 -23.41
N VAL A 277 27.14 13.28 -24.50
CA VAL A 277 25.76 13.16 -24.99
C VAL A 277 25.61 11.85 -25.80
N ILE A 278 24.36 11.45 -26.10
CA ILE A 278 23.90 10.52 -27.19
C ILE A 278 23.81 9.05 -26.73
N GLN A 279 22.80 8.20 -26.98
CA GLN A 279 21.42 8.20 -27.55
C GLN A 279 20.79 6.85 -27.11
N PRO A 280 19.44 6.71 -27.07
CA PRO A 280 18.77 5.42 -26.97
C PRO A 280 18.45 4.82 -28.35
N PRO A 281 18.34 3.49 -28.49
CA PRO A 281 17.60 2.88 -29.60
C PRO A 281 16.57 1.83 -29.08
N PRO A 282 15.71 1.26 -29.94
CA PRO A 282 14.30 1.68 -30.01
C PRO A 282 13.31 0.54 -29.77
N SER A 283 12.05 0.94 -29.57
CA SER A 283 10.87 0.09 -29.59
C SER A 283 10.59 -0.51 -30.98
N GLY A 284 10.16 -1.78 -31.02
CA GLY A 284 9.05 -2.18 -31.88
C GLY A 284 9.26 -3.38 -32.82
N ALA A 285 8.31 -4.32 -32.67
CA ALA A 285 7.71 -5.18 -33.71
C ALA A 285 8.61 -6.22 -34.41
N PHE A 286 8.38 -7.50 -34.16
CA PHE A 286 7.40 -8.36 -34.84
C PHE A 286 7.16 -9.63 -34.02
#